data_AF-A0A9E1M778-F1
#
_entry.id   AF-A0A9E1M778-F1
#
_cell.length_a   1.000
_cell.length_b   1.000
_cell.length_c   1.000
_cell.angle_alpha   90.00
_cell.angle_beta   90.00
_cell.angle_gamma   90.00
#
_symmetry.space_group_name_H-M   'P 1'
#
loop_
_entity.id
_entity.type
_entity.pdbx_description
1 polymer ?
#
loop_
_entity_poly.entity_id
_entity_poly.type
_entity_poly.pdbx_seq_one_letter_code
_entity_poly.pdbx_strand_id
1 'polypeptide(L)'
;MATNKIDYDVLEQASKTYSNEAAAIAEVLSKLDSVNSTLAEGWQNDTARAFIERYETEHKKALQAARDSIADIADYIARYRQAEIERDASGANSVRG
;
A
#
# COMPACT_ATOMS: atom_id res chain seq x y z
N MET A 1 0.78 -34.77 -7.74
CA MET A 1 1.01 -33.57 -8.56
C MET A 1 0.34 -32.43 -7.82
N ALA A 2 1.09 -31.43 -7.34
CA ALA A 2 0.46 -30.25 -6.77
C ALA A 2 -0.29 -29.55 -7.91
N THR A 3 -1.61 -29.62 -7.90
CA THR A 3 -2.43 -28.91 -8.88
C THR A 3 -2.15 -27.43 -8.66
N ASN A 4 -1.40 -26.82 -9.57
CA ASN A 4 -1.09 -25.39 -9.54
C ASN A 4 -2.38 -24.63 -9.91
N LYS A 5 -3.36 -24.64 -9.00
CA LYS A 5 -4.66 -23.99 -9.18
C LYS A 5 -4.51 -22.54 -8.73
N ILE A 6 -4.54 -21.63 -9.69
CA ILE A 6 -4.57 -20.20 -9.42
C ILE A 6 -6.04 -19.79 -9.35
N ASP A 7 -6.44 -19.26 -8.19
CA ASP A 7 -7.76 -18.70 -7.97
C ASP A 7 -7.70 -17.18 -8.17
N TYR A 8 -8.15 -16.73 -9.35
CA TYR A 8 -8.05 -15.33 -9.75
C TYR A 8 -8.89 -14.38 -8.88
N ASP A 9 -9.99 -14.87 -8.31
CA ASP A 9 -10.87 -14.08 -7.45
C ASP A 9 -10.20 -13.83 -6.08
N VAL A 10 -9.50 -14.85 -5.55
CA VAL A 10 -8.71 -14.71 -4.33
C VAL A 10 -7.59 -13.68 -4.50
N LEU A 11 -6.89 -13.70 -5.65
CA LEU A 11 -5.84 -12.72 -5.93
C LEU A 11 -6.41 -11.30 -6.09
N GLU A 12 -7.56 -11.15 -6.75
CA GLU A 12 -8.23 -9.86 -6.87
C GLU A 12 -8.67 -9.32 -5.51
N GLN A 13 -9.28 -10.16 -4.67
CA GLN A 13 -9.71 -9.77 -3.34
C GLN A 13 -8.51 -9.38 -2.46
N ALA A 14 -7.43 -10.15 -2.49
CA ALA A 14 -6.21 -9.84 -1.74
C ALA A 14 -5.61 -8.49 -2.16
N SER A 15 -5.45 -8.26 -3.47
CA SER A 15 -4.94 -6.98 -4.00
C SER A 15 -5.81 -5.79 -3.56
N LYS A 16 -7.15 -5.92 -3.63
CA LYS A 16 -8.08 -4.90 -3.14
C LYS A 16 -7.92 -4.63 -1.64
N THR A 17 -7.82 -5.67 -0.82
CA THR A 17 -7.62 -5.50 0.63
C THR A 17 -6.32 -4.74 0.91
N TYR A 18 -5.19 -5.16 0.34
CA TYR A 18 -3.92 -4.45 0.52
C TYR A 18 -4.00 -2.98 0.06
N SER A 19 -4.61 -2.73 -1.11
CA SER A 19 -4.81 -1.36 -1.60
C SER A 19 -5.66 -0.51 -0.66
N ASN A 20 -6.72 -1.09 -0.07
CA ASN A 20 -7.58 -0.38 0.87
C ASN A 20 -6.85 -0.06 2.18
N GLU A 21 -6.06 -0.99 2.71
CA GLU A 21 -5.27 -0.76 3.92
C GLU A 21 -4.18 0.30 3.70
N ALA A 22 -3.54 0.33 2.52
CA ALA A 22 -2.62 1.40 2.16
C ALA A 22 -3.34 2.77 2.13
N ALA A 23 -4.54 2.84 1.55
CA ALA A 23 -5.34 4.06 1.55
C ALA A 23 -5.73 4.50 2.98
N ALA A 24 -6.09 3.57 3.85
CA ALA A 24 -6.40 3.86 5.25
C ALA A 24 -5.19 4.47 5.99
N ILE A 25 -3.98 3.97 5.75
CA ILE A 25 -2.75 4.56 6.32
C ILE A 25 -2.52 5.97 5.77
N ALA A 26 -2.80 6.21 4.49
CA ALA A 26 -2.70 7.55 3.90
C ALA A 26 -3.66 8.54 4.58
N GLU A 27 -4.88 8.12 4.91
CA GLU A 27 -5.83 8.95 5.67
C GLU A 27 -5.34 9.22 7.10
N VAL A 28 -4.77 8.22 7.77
CA VAL A 28 -4.18 8.39 9.11
C VAL A 28 -3.05 9.42 9.06
N LEU A 29 -2.14 9.31 8.09
CA LEU A 29 -1.06 10.29 7.88
C LEU A 29 -1.61 11.70 7.68
N SER A 30 -2.64 11.87 6.85
CA SER A 30 -3.27 13.18 6.61
C SER A 30 -3.89 13.76 7.89
N LYS A 31 -4.51 12.93 8.74
CA LYS A 31 -5.05 13.37 10.03
C LYS A 31 -3.95 13.80 10.98
N LEU A 32 -2.85 13.04 11.06
CA LEU A 32 -1.71 13.38 11.91
C LEU A 32 -1.03 14.68 11.47
N ASP A 33 -0.89 14.91 10.17
CA ASP A 33 -0.35 16.18 9.63
C ASP A 33 -1.22 17.39 10.03
N SER A 34 -2.55 17.23 10.00
CA SER A 34 -3.47 18.28 10.48
C SER A 34 -3.35 18.54 11.98
N VAL A 35 -3.25 17.48 12.79
CA VAL A 35 -3.04 17.60 14.24
C VAL A 35 -1.72 18.30 14.55
N ASN A 36 -0.64 17.92 13.87
CA ASN A 36 0.67 18.54 14.05
C ASN A 36 0.73 19.99 13.61
N SER A 37 -0.01 20.37 12.56
CA SER A 37 -0.16 21.77 12.16
C SER A 37 -0.83 22.58 13.27
N THR A 38 -1.94 22.08 13.82
CA THR A 38 -2.64 22.72 14.95
C THR A 38 -1.76 22.79 16.20
N LEU A 39 -1.00 21.72 16.47
CA LEU A 39 -0.08 21.66 17.59
C LEU A 39 1.05 22.70 17.44
N ALA A 40 1.59 22.86 16.24
CA ALA A 40 2.61 23.87 15.95
C ALA A 40 2.09 25.32 16.11
N GLU A 41 0.80 25.55 15.86
CA GLU A 41 0.17 26.85 16.10
C GLU A 41 -0.01 27.14 17.60
N GLY A 42 -0.48 26.15 18.37
CA GLY A 42 -0.78 26.31 19.80
C GLY A 42 0.41 26.13 20.74
N TRP A 43 1.46 25.43 20.31
CA TRP A 43 2.62 25.09 21.12
C TRP A 43 3.90 25.54 20.42
N GLN A 44 4.38 26.75 20.77
CA GLN A 44 5.46 27.44 20.06
C GLN A 44 6.74 27.60 20.91
N ASN A 45 7.21 26.52 21.54
CA ASN A 45 8.49 26.51 22.25
C ASN A 45 9.50 25.54 21.58
N ASP A 46 10.75 25.55 22.05
CA ASP A 46 11.80 24.72 21.47
C ASP A 46 11.51 23.21 21.60
N THR A 47 10.84 22.79 22.68
CA THR A 47 10.38 21.41 22.85
C THR A 47 9.36 21.01 21.79
N ALA A 48 8.42 21.90 21.47
CA ALA A 48 7.41 21.67 20.44
C ALA A 48 8.03 21.52 19.06
N ARG A 49 9.00 22.39 18.73
CA ARG A 49 9.76 22.30 17.47
C ARG A 49 10.50 20.98 17.36
N ALA A 50 11.21 20.57 18.42
CA ALA A 50 11.91 19.29 18.44
C ALA A 50 10.95 18.09 18.30
N PHE A 51 9.75 18.18 18.90
CA PHE A 51 8.73 17.15 18.75
C PHE A 51 8.22 17.05 17.30
N ILE A 52 7.83 18.18 16.69
CA ILE A 52 7.33 18.22 15.30
C ILE A 52 8.42 17.75 14.33
N GLU A 53 9.66 18.21 14.52
CA GLU A 53 10.80 17.78 13.70
C GLU A 53 11.02 16.27 13.78
N ARG A 54 10.99 15.69 14.99
CA ARG A 54 11.11 14.25 15.18
C ARG A 54 9.97 13.48 14.54
N TYR A 55 8.74 13.99 14.65
CA TYR A 55 7.59 13.39 13.97
C TYR A 55 7.80 13.36 12.45
N GLU A 56 8.14 14.49 11.83
CA GLU A 56 8.28 14.60 10.38
C GLU A 56 9.44 13.76 9.83
N THR A 57 10.57 13.72 10.55
CA THR A 57 11.80 13.07 10.08
C THR A 57 11.87 11.58 10.36
N GLU A 58 11.37 11.11 11.51
CA GLU A 58 11.44 9.70 11.91
C GLU A 58 10.10 9.00 11.68
N HIS A 59 9.04 9.47 12.35
CA HIS A 59 7.79 8.72 12.48
C HIS A 59 6.95 8.76 11.20
N LYS A 60 6.76 9.94 10.61
CA LYS A 60 6.01 10.11 9.37
C LYS A 60 6.63 9.32 8.23
N LYS A 61 7.96 9.37 8.10
CA LYS A 61 8.69 8.62 7.08
C LYS A 61 8.52 7.11 7.22
N ALA A 62 8.56 6.57 8.45
CA ALA A 62 8.32 5.16 8.70
C ALA A 62 6.88 4.73 8.35
N LEU A 63 5.89 5.57 8.69
CA LEU A 63 4.49 5.34 8.34
C LEU A 63 4.23 5.41 6.83
N GLN A 64 4.87 6.34 6.13
CA GLN A 64 4.85 6.41 4.66
C GLN A 64 5.49 5.17 4.04
N ALA A 65 6.64 4.73 4.54
CA ALA A 65 7.29 3.52 4.04
C ALA A 65 6.42 2.26 4.25
N ALA A 66 5.69 2.17 5.38
CA ALA A 66 4.74 1.09 5.62
C ALA A 66 3.56 1.13 4.65
N ARG A 67 2.97 2.31 4.41
CA ARG A 67 1.93 2.51 3.39
C ARG A 67 2.42 2.05 2.02
N ASP A 68 3.60 2.50 1.62
CA ASP A 68 4.16 2.23 0.29
C ASP A 68 4.46 0.74 0.13
N SER A 69 5.00 0.09 1.16
CA SER A 69 5.23 -1.37 1.16
C SER A 69 3.93 -2.16 1.01
N ILE A 70 2.84 -1.72 1.62
CA ILE A 70 1.53 -2.36 1.51
C ILE A 70 0.95 -2.16 0.10
N ALA A 71 1.09 -0.96 -0.47
CA ALA A 71 0.69 -0.69 -1.85
C ALA A 71 1.49 -1.55 -2.85
N ASP A 72 2.80 -1.71 -2.63
CA ASP A 72 3.66 -2.54 -3.46
C ASP A 72 3.22 -4.02 -3.46
N ILE A 73 2.73 -4.54 -2.33
CA ILE A 73 2.15 -5.89 -2.27
C ILE A 73 0.89 -5.98 -3.14
N ALA A 74 0.00 -4.98 -3.06
CA ALA A 74 -1.23 -4.94 -3.87
C ALA A 74 -0.89 -4.94 -5.38
N ASP A 75 0.11 -4.14 -5.75
CA ASP A 75 0.64 -3.99 -7.10
C ASP A 75 1.25 -5.31 -7.61
N TYR A 76 2.06 -5.96 -6.79
CA TYR A 76 2.66 -7.26 -7.12
C TYR A 76 1.60 -8.31 -7.43
N ILE A 77 0.58 -8.43 -6.57
CA ILE A 77 -0.52 -9.39 -6.75
C ILE A 77 -1.30 -9.09 -8.03
N ALA A 78 -1.61 -7.82 -8.30
CA ALA A 78 -2.32 -7.41 -9.50
C ALA A 78 -1.53 -7.73 -10.78
N ARG A 79 -0.22 -7.43 -10.79
CA ARG A 79 0.67 -7.73 -11.93
C ARG A 79 0.83 -9.22 -12.16
N TYR A 80 0.98 -10.01 -11.09
CA TYR A 80 1.06 -11.47 -11.20
C TYR A 80 -0.21 -12.06 -11.80
N ARG A 81 -1.39 -11.64 -11.31
CA ARG A 81 -2.69 -12.05 -11.86
C ARG A 81 -2.78 -11.73 -13.37
N GLN A 82 -2.44 -10.51 -13.76
CA GLN A 82 -2.51 -10.08 -15.15
C GLN A 82 -1.59 -10.92 -16.05
N ALA A 83 -0.35 -11.14 -15.63
CA ALA A 83 0.61 -11.95 -16.38
C ALA A 83 0.13 -13.39 -16.57
N GLU A 84 -0.55 -13.97 -15.59
CA GLU A 84 -1.05 -15.34 -15.71
C GLU A 84 -2.29 -15.44 -16.61
N ILE A 85 -3.21 -14.47 -16.55
CA ILE A 85 -4.34 -14.38 -17.50
C ILE A 85 -3.83 -14.31 -18.95
N GLU A 86 -2.78 -13.52 -19.21
CA GLU A 86 -2.17 -13.40 -20.53
C GLU A 86 -1.50 -14.72 -21.00
N ARG A 87 -0.86 -15.45 -20.09
CA ARG A 87 -0.27 -16.77 -20.37
C ARG A 87 -1.35 -17.80 -20.69
N ASP A 88 -2.41 -17.86 -19.90
CA ASP A 88 -3.54 -18.76 -20.13
C ASP A 88 -4.22 -18.49 -21.48
N ALA A 89 -4.43 -17.22 -21.83
CA ALA A 89 -4.99 -16.82 -23.13
C ALA A 89 -4.08 -17.24 -24.30
N SER A 90 -2.76 -17.08 -24.16
CA SER A 90 -1.79 -17.45 -25.18
C SER A 90 -1.66 -18.96 -25.36
N GLY A 91 -1.67 -19.72 -24.26
CA GLY A 91 -1.67 -21.19 -24.28
C GLY A 91 -2.93 -21.76 -24.93
N ALA A 92 -4.10 -21.19 -24.65
CA ALA A 92 -5.37 -21.62 -25.25
C ALA A 92 -5.42 -21.40 -26.77
N ASN A 93 -4.86 -20.29 -27.27
CA ASN A 93 -4.75 -20.04 -28.71
C ASN A 93 -3.80 -21.02 -29.42
N SER A 94 -2.76 -21.49 -28.73
CA SER A 94 -1.76 -22.41 -29.28
C SER A 94 -2.29 -23.84 -29.46
N VAL A 95 -3.30 -24.25 -28.68
CA VAL A 95 -3.90 -25.60 -28.72
C VAL A 95 -4.99 -25.71 -29.81
N ARG A 96 -5.47 -24.58 -30.33
CA ARG A 96 -6.49 -24.53 -31.40
C ARG A 96 -5.92 -24.31 -32.81
N GLY A 97 -4.60 -24.13 -32.94
CA GLY A 97 -3.89 -23.98 -34.21
C GLY A 97 -3.36 -25.28 -34.76
#